data_AF-J9EJI5-F1
#
_entry.id   AF-J9EJI5-F1
#
_cell.length_a   1.000
_cell.length_b   1.000
_cell.length_c   1.000
_cell.angle_alpha   90.00
_cell.angle_beta   90.00
_cell.angle_gamma   90.00
#
_symmetry.space_group_name_H-M   'P 1'
#
loop_
_entity.id
_entity.type
_entity.pdbx_description
1 polymer ?
#
loop_
_entity_poly.entity_id
_entity_poly.type
_entity_poly.pdbx_seq_one_letter_code
_entity_poly.pdbx_strand_id
1 'polypeptide(L)'
;GPTELEIKLDILKNSKELKHYEEHKRFLTTFGEKWGKNEYIMLLLNAITLFSPFRTNLQDIQKLQKIRQRYCDVLRRYLGNLYVASEAERAYQELLKKLDDELNHLSHSLLRIYHGLNNSELNPLLRELFDLSQT
;
A
#
# COMPACT_ATOMS: atom_id res chain seq x y z
N GLY A 1 10.99 6.40 19.19
CA GLY A 1 9.71 6.44 19.96
C GLY A 1 8.55 6.62 18.99
N PRO A 2 7.26 6.63 19.39
CA PRO A 2 6.14 6.74 18.45
C PRO A 2 6.10 8.07 17.68
N THR A 3 6.92 9.04 18.07
CA THR A 3 6.95 10.42 17.57
C THR A 3 7.81 10.67 16.33
N GLU A 4 8.62 9.71 15.87
CA GLU A 4 9.56 9.94 14.74
C GLU A 4 8.95 9.76 13.34
N LEU A 5 7.75 9.16 13.26
CA LEU A 5 7.01 8.95 12.00
C LEU A 5 5.83 9.91 11.82
N GLU A 6 5.59 10.82 12.77
CA GLU A 6 4.76 12.00 12.51
C GLU A 6 5.56 12.93 11.59
N ILE A 7 5.56 12.63 10.29
CA ILE A 7 5.50 13.69 9.30
C ILE A 7 4.42 14.61 9.82
N LYS A 8 4.75 15.88 10.10
CA LYS A 8 3.75 16.86 10.54
C LYS A 8 2.61 16.79 9.52
N LEU A 9 1.55 16.09 9.90
CA LEU A 9 0.35 15.90 9.08
C LEU A 9 -0.20 17.26 8.66
N ASP A 10 0.10 18.29 9.45
CA ASP A 10 -0.23 19.68 9.20
C ASP A 10 0.56 20.32 8.05
N ILE A 11 1.77 19.85 7.73
CA ILE A 11 2.51 20.28 6.52
C ILE A 11 1.83 19.70 5.28
N LEU A 12 1.45 18.41 5.33
CA LEU A 12 0.74 17.74 4.24
C LEU A 12 -0.63 18.37 3.97
N LYS A 13 -1.38 18.71 5.03
CA LYS A 13 -2.69 19.36 4.93
C LYS A 13 -2.66 20.74 4.26
N ASN A 14 -1.55 21.47 4.41
CA ASN A 14 -1.38 22.82 3.89
C ASN A 14 -0.65 22.87 2.54
N SER A 15 -0.22 21.72 2.02
CA SER A 15 0.49 21.62 0.74
C SER A 15 -0.47 21.61 -0.44
N LYS A 16 0.02 22.02 -1.63
CA LYS A 16 -0.70 21.87 -2.91
C LYS A 16 -1.06 20.40 -3.23
N GLU A 17 -0.41 19.47 -2.54
CA GLU A 17 -0.54 18.02 -2.71
C GLU A 17 -1.58 17.40 -1.73
N LEU A 18 -2.35 18.20 -0.98
CA LEU A 18 -3.43 17.75 -0.09
C LEU A 18 -4.39 16.76 -0.79
N LYS A 19 -4.65 16.97 -2.08
CA LYS A 19 -5.51 16.08 -2.89
C LYS A 19 -4.98 14.63 -2.89
N HIS A 20 -3.67 14.47 -3.04
CA HIS A 20 -3.00 13.18 -3.03
C HIS A 20 -3.04 12.54 -1.64
N TYR A 21 -2.82 13.33 -0.60
CA TYR A 21 -2.96 12.85 0.79
C TYR A 21 -4.40 12.36 1.10
N GLU A 22 -5.43 13.09 0.67
CA GLU A 22 -6.83 12.68 0.84
C GLU A 22 -7.18 11.44 0.00
N GLU A 23 -6.58 11.26 -1.18
CA GLU A 23 -6.71 10.03 -1.99
C GLU A 23 -6.14 8.81 -1.23
N HIS A 24 -4.97 8.95 -0.59
CA HIS A 24 -4.39 7.90 0.28
C HIS A 24 -5.27 7.57 1.48
N LYS A 25 -5.82 8.59 2.16
CA LYS A 25 -6.70 8.36 3.31
C LYS A 25 -8.00 7.67 2.90
N ARG A 26 -8.55 8.06 1.75
CA ARG A 26 -9.77 7.48 1.17
C ARG A 26 -9.56 6.05 0.72
N PHE A 27 -8.38 5.69 0.22
CA PHE A 27 -8.05 4.30 -0.14
C PHE A 27 -8.33 3.32 1.00
N LEU A 28 -7.95 3.66 2.24
CA LEU A 28 -8.21 2.80 3.38
C LEU A 28 -9.71 2.62 3.66
N THR A 29 -10.54 3.62 3.34
CA THR A 29 -11.99 3.53 3.51
C THR A 29 -12.66 2.76 2.37
N THR A 30 -12.04 2.67 1.19
CA THR A 30 -12.63 1.96 0.04
C THR A 30 -12.74 0.46 0.29
N PHE A 31 -11.93 -0.13 1.18
CA PHE A 31 -12.04 -1.55 1.56
C PHE A 31 -13.38 -1.87 2.27
N GLY A 32 -14.11 -0.84 2.69
CA GLY A 32 -15.36 -1.00 3.43
C GLY A 32 -15.12 -1.59 4.83
N GLU A 33 -16.13 -1.51 5.69
CA GLU A 33 -15.98 -2.00 7.06
C GLU A 33 -15.70 -3.51 7.12
N LYS A 34 -16.27 -4.28 6.19
CA LYS A 34 -16.17 -5.74 6.15
C LYS A 34 -14.72 -6.22 6.01
N TRP A 35 -13.96 -5.63 5.08
CA TRP A 35 -12.58 -6.04 4.82
C TRP A 35 -11.59 -5.23 5.65
N GLY A 36 -11.82 -3.93 5.81
CA GLY A 36 -10.93 -3.05 6.57
C GLY A 36 -10.83 -3.38 8.05
N LYS A 37 -11.87 -3.98 8.66
CA LYS A 37 -11.83 -4.44 10.06
C LYS A 37 -11.34 -5.89 10.22
N ASN A 38 -11.17 -6.64 9.12
CA ASN A 38 -10.67 -8.00 9.17
C ASN A 38 -9.13 -7.99 9.10
N GLU A 39 -8.50 -8.04 10.27
CA GLU A 39 -7.05 -7.96 10.41
C GLU A 39 -6.31 -9.03 9.59
N TYR A 40 -6.80 -10.26 9.56
CA TYR A 40 -6.17 -11.35 8.82
C TYR A 40 -6.16 -11.10 7.31
N ILE A 41 -7.28 -10.60 6.77
CA ILE A 41 -7.36 -10.23 5.35
C ILE A 41 -6.39 -9.08 5.08
N MET A 42 -6.35 -8.05 5.92
CA MET A 42 -5.44 -6.91 5.74
C MET A 42 -3.96 -7.32 5.81
N LEU A 43 -3.59 -8.22 6.72
CA LEU A 43 -2.23 -8.76 6.80
C LEU A 43 -1.83 -9.53 5.54
N LEU A 44 -2.74 -10.34 4.99
CA LEU A 44 -2.50 -11.05 3.73
C LEU A 44 -2.37 -10.09 2.54
N LEU A 45 -3.20 -9.05 2.47
CA LEU A 45 -3.10 -8.02 1.45
C LEU A 45 -1.77 -7.25 1.54
N ASN A 46 -1.31 -6.95 2.76
CA ASN A 46 0.00 -6.34 2.99
C ASN A 46 1.14 -7.26 2.53
N ALA A 47 1.06 -8.57 2.81
CA ALA A 47 2.06 -9.53 2.34
C ALA A 47 2.08 -9.62 0.80
N ILE A 48 0.92 -9.72 0.15
CA ILE A 48 0.80 -9.73 -1.32
C ILE A 48 1.43 -8.46 -1.91
N THR A 49 1.18 -7.30 -1.28
CA THR A 49 1.72 -6.00 -1.67
C THR A 49 3.24 -5.93 -1.49
N LEU A 50 3.76 -6.45 -0.37
CA LEU A 50 5.18 -6.46 -0.06
C LEU A 50 5.99 -7.21 -1.14
N PHE A 51 5.46 -8.36 -1.58
CA PHE A 51 6.08 -9.21 -2.60
C PHE A 51 5.67 -8.86 -4.03
N SER A 52 5.23 -7.62 -4.28
CA SER A 52 4.91 -7.15 -5.62
C SER A 52 6.14 -7.16 -6.54
N PRO A 53 6.05 -7.77 -7.75
CA PRO A 53 7.18 -7.88 -8.68
C PRO A 53 7.50 -6.57 -9.40
N PHE A 54 6.69 -5.52 -9.20
CA PHE A 54 6.85 -4.22 -9.87
C PHE A 54 7.84 -3.30 -9.16
N ARG A 55 8.48 -3.74 -8.07
CA ARG A 55 9.56 -2.96 -7.44
C ARG A 55 10.79 -2.97 -8.34
N THR A 56 11.43 -1.81 -8.45
CA THR A 56 12.71 -1.66 -9.16
C THR A 56 13.83 -2.37 -8.39
N ASN A 57 14.92 -2.75 -9.07
CA ASN A 57 16.14 -3.31 -8.47
C ASN A 57 16.02 -4.69 -7.79
N LEU A 58 15.07 -5.53 -8.22
CA LEU A 58 14.93 -6.90 -7.71
C LEU A 58 15.92 -7.86 -8.40
N GLN A 59 16.70 -8.59 -7.62
CA GLN A 59 17.67 -9.59 -8.14
C GLN A 59 16.99 -10.87 -8.66
N ASP A 60 15.95 -11.36 -7.97
CA ASP A 60 15.25 -12.61 -8.31
C ASP A 60 13.73 -12.39 -8.32
N ILE A 61 13.26 -11.82 -9.43
CA ILE A 61 11.84 -11.52 -9.66
C ILE A 61 11.00 -12.80 -9.64
N GLN A 62 11.52 -13.91 -10.17
CA GLN A 62 10.78 -15.18 -10.25
C GLN A 62 10.50 -15.75 -8.86
N LYS A 63 11.48 -15.71 -7.95
CA LYS A 63 11.28 -16.15 -6.56
C LYS A 63 10.26 -15.28 -5.84
N LEU A 64 10.29 -13.97 -6.04
CA LEU A 64 9.31 -13.04 -5.45
C LEU A 64 7.90 -13.30 -5.98
N GLN A 65 7.73 -13.51 -7.29
CA GLN A 65 6.45 -13.90 -7.88
C GLN A 65 5.91 -15.20 -7.27
N LYS A 66 6.77 -16.21 -7.07
CA LYS A 66 6.36 -17.46 -6.40
C LYS A 66 5.90 -17.23 -4.96
N ILE A 67 6.56 -16.36 -4.20
CA ILE A 67 6.16 -16.01 -2.83
C ILE A 67 4.82 -15.26 -2.85
N ARG A 68 4.68 -14.26 -3.73
CA ARG A 68 3.42 -13.52 -3.90
C ARG A 68 2.26 -14.46 -4.23
N GLN A 69 2.46 -15.40 -5.17
CA GLN A 69 1.43 -16.37 -5.55
C GLN A 69 0.98 -17.21 -4.36
N ARG A 70 1.89 -17.64 -3.48
CA ARG A 70 1.54 -18.38 -2.26
C ARG A 70 0.63 -17.57 -1.35
N TYR A 71 0.89 -16.28 -1.17
CA TYR A 71 0.00 -15.42 -0.37
C TYR A 71 -1.36 -15.19 -1.03
N CYS A 72 -1.41 -15.06 -2.36
CA CYS A 72 -2.68 -15.04 -3.10
C CYS A 72 -3.49 -16.32 -2.88
N ASP A 73 -2.84 -17.48 -2.94
CA ASP A 73 -3.50 -18.78 -2.70
C ASP A 73 -4.00 -18.90 -1.25
N VAL A 74 -3.22 -18.42 -0.27
CA VAL A 74 -3.64 -18.38 1.14
C VAL A 74 -4.86 -17.48 1.32
N LEU A 75 -4.88 -16.28 0.73
CA LEU A 75 -6.03 -15.37 0.78
C LEU A 75 -7.29 -16.02 0.19
N ARG A 76 -7.16 -16.64 -0.99
CA ARG A 76 -8.28 -17.32 -1.66
C ARG A 76 -8.85 -18.45 -0.79
N ARG A 77 -7.99 -19.27 -0.19
CA ARG A 77 -8.41 -20.34 0.73
C ARG A 77 -9.02 -19.80 2.01
N TYR A 78 -8.47 -18.72 2.56
CA TYR A 78 -8.98 -18.10 3.77
C TYR A 78 -10.41 -17.57 3.56
N LEU A 79 -10.65 -16.86 2.46
CA LEU A 79 -11.98 -16.41 2.05
C LEU A 79 -12.95 -17.58 1.82
N GLY A 80 -12.48 -18.65 1.17
CA GLY A 80 -13.29 -19.85 0.93
C GLY A 80 -13.69 -20.63 2.18
N ASN A 81 -12.99 -20.44 3.30
CA ASN A 81 -13.38 -21.01 4.60
C ASN A 81 -14.37 -20.12 5.36
N LEU A 82 -14.50 -18.85 5.00
CA LEU A 82 -15.35 -17.88 5.70
C LEU A 82 -16.67 -17.62 4.98
N TYR A 83 -16.71 -17.79 3.65
CA TYR A 83 -17.85 -17.42 2.82
C TYR A 83 -18.21 -18.52 1.83
N VAL A 84 -19.43 -18.45 1.30
CA VAL A 84 -19.85 -19.34 0.21
C VAL A 84 -18.97 -19.14 -1.03
N ALA A 85 -18.78 -20.19 -1.82
CA ALA A 85 -17.78 -20.21 -2.90
C ALA A 85 -17.88 -19.01 -3.88
N SER A 86 -19.10 -18.61 -4.26
CA SER A 86 -19.32 -17.47 -5.16
C SER A 86 -18.96 -16.13 -4.52
N GLU A 87 -19.26 -15.94 -3.24
CA GLU A 87 -18.93 -14.73 -2.49
C GLU A 87 -17.43 -14.64 -2.20
N ALA A 88 -16.81 -15.76 -1.84
CA ALA A 88 -15.37 -15.85 -1.60
C ALA A 88 -14.57 -15.52 -2.86
N GLU A 89 -14.96 -16.08 -4.01
CA GLU A 89 -14.29 -15.80 -5.28
C GLU A 89 -14.47 -14.33 -5.69
N ARG A 90 -15.68 -13.78 -5.58
CA ARG A 90 -15.91 -12.35 -5.88
C ARG A 90 -15.04 -11.45 -4.99
N ALA A 91 -15.03 -11.71 -3.67
CA ALA A 91 -14.21 -10.95 -2.74
C ALA A 91 -12.72 -11.03 -3.07
N TYR A 92 -12.22 -12.22 -3.43
CA TYR A 92 -10.84 -12.42 -3.82
C TYR A 92 -10.46 -11.57 -5.05
N GLN A 93 -11.29 -11.58 -6.08
CA GLN A 93 -11.05 -10.80 -7.31
C GLN A 93 -11.11 -9.30 -7.04
N GLU A 94 -12.10 -8.82 -6.27
CA GLU A 94 -12.25 -7.41 -5.92
C GLU A 94 -11.05 -6.89 -5.12
N LEU A 95 -10.59 -7.67 -4.14
CA LEU A 95 -9.43 -7.31 -3.31
C LEU A 95 -8.12 -7.27 -4.13
N LEU A 96 -7.88 -8.27 -4.97
CA LEU A 96 -6.67 -8.28 -5.80
C LEU A 96 -6.66 -7.17 -6.84
N LYS A 97 -7.77 -6.95 -7.54
CA LYS A 97 -7.91 -5.85 -8.50
C LYS A 97 -7.60 -4.52 -7.83
N LYS A 98 -8.15 -4.31 -6.63
CA LYS A 98 -7.87 -3.11 -5.87
C LYS A 98 -6.38 -2.95 -5.55
N LEU A 99 -5.69 -4.03 -5.17
CA LEU A 99 -4.25 -3.96 -4.95
C LEU A 99 -3.49 -3.60 -6.23
N ASP A 100 -3.78 -4.25 -7.36
CA ASP A 100 -3.03 -4.01 -8.60
C ASP A 100 -3.27 -2.60 -9.18
N ASP A 101 -4.51 -2.11 -9.15
CA ASP A 101 -4.89 -0.80 -9.70
C ASP A 101 -4.49 0.36 -8.76
N GLU A 102 -4.77 0.25 -7.47
CA GLU A 102 -4.68 1.41 -6.56
C GLU A 102 -3.29 1.55 -5.92
N LEU A 103 -2.52 0.46 -5.69
CA LEU A 103 -1.18 0.61 -5.07
C LEU A 103 -0.16 1.29 -5.97
N ASN A 104 -0.20 1.02 -7.27
CA ASN A 104 0.69 1.69 -8.22
C ASN A 104 0.36 3.17 -8.30
N HIS A 105 -0.93 3.52 -8.36
CA HIS A 105 -1.40 4.89 -8.35
C HIS A 105 -0.98 5.64 -7.07
N LEU A 106 -1.21 5.02 -5.91
CA LEU A 106 -0.86 5.58 -4.61
C LEU A 106 0.65 5.70 -4.41
N SER A 107 1.45 4.74 -4.87
CA SER A 107 2.91 4.84 -4.78
C SER A 107 3.45 6.02 -5.57
N HIS A 108 2.94 6.27 -6.79
CA HIS A 108 3.31 7.44 -7.59
C HIS A 108 2.79 8.74 -6.98
N SER A 109 1.58 8.75 -6.44
CA SER A 109 0.98 9.90 -5.75
C SER A 109 1.80 10.32 -4.53
N LEU A 110 2.23 9.35 -3.72
CA LEU A 110 3.05 9.56 -2.53
C LEU A 110 4.42 10.17 -2.86
N LEU A 111 5.09 9.70 -3.91
CA LEU A 111 6.35 10.27 -4.38
C LEU A 111 6.19 11.76 -4.75
N ARG A 112 5.09 12.14 -5.38
CA ARG A 112 4.82 13.56 -5.74
C ARG A 112 4.62 14.43 -4.51
N ILE A 113 3.95 13.92 -3.48
CA ILE A 113 3.82 14.59 -2.18
C ILE A 113 5.22 14.88 -1.61
N TYR A 114 6.10 13.87 -1.53
CA TYR A 114 7.41 14.03 -0.89
C TYR A 114 8.39 14.90 -1.69
N HIS A 115 8.38 14.83 -3.03
CA HIS A 115 9.15 15.75 -3.86
C HIS A 115 8.68 17.20 -3.75
N GLY A 116 7.42 17.44 -3.37
CA GLY A 116 6.86 18.78 -3.17
C GLY A 116 7.19 19.39 -1.80
N LEU A 117 7.82 18.64 -0.89
CA LEU A 117 8.17 19.09 0.46
C LEU A 117 9.61 19.63 0.48
N ASN A 118 9.84 20.69 1.25
CA ASN A 118 11.19 21.23 1.42
C ASN A 118 12.06 20.21 2.17
N ASN A 119 13.27 19.94 1.65
CA ASN A 119 14.18 18.96 2.21
C ASN A 119 14.42 19.16 3.71
N SER A 120 14.51 20.40 4.19
CA SER A 120 14.69 20.75 5.62
C SER A 120 13.58 20.27 6.56
N GLU A 121 12.40 19.94 6.05
CA GLU A 121 11.22 19.54 6.83
C GLU A 121 11.04 18.01 6.89
N LEU A 122 11.84 17.25 6.14
CA LEU A 122 11.75 15.80 6.03
C LEU A 122 12.69 15.07 6.99
N ASN A 123 12.17 14.03 7.65
CA ASN A 123 12.95 13.10 8.47
C ASN A 123 14.04 12.41 7.60
N PRO A 124 15.28 12.27 8.08
CA PRO A 124 16.36 11.56 7.38
C PRO A 124 15.98 10.18 6.82
N LEU A 125 15.18 9.40 7.55
CA LEU A 125 14.70 8.08 7.10
C LEU A 125 13.81 8.18 5.86
N LEU A 126 12.96 9.22 5.79
CA LEU A 126 12.12 9.47 4.63
C LEU A 126 12.96 9.94 3.45
N ARG A 127 13.99 10.76 3.69
CA ARG A 127 14.92 11.17 2.63
C ARG A 127 15.63 9.98 2.00
N GLU A 128 16.08 9.02 2.81
CA GLU A 128 16.71 7.79 2.32
C GLU A 128 15.70 6.88 1.59
N LEU A 129 14.51 6.67 2.17
CA LEU A 129 13.49 5.79 1.60
C LEU A 129 12.97 6.26 0.24
N PHE A 130 12.95 7.57 0.01
CA PHE A 130 12.47 8.20 -1.22
C PHE A 130 13.60 8.76 -2.10
N ASP A 131 14.87 8.54 -1.75
CA ASP A 131 16.05 9.07 -2.43
C ASP A 131 15.96 10.58 -2.76
N LEU A 132 15.50 11.37 -1.79
CA LEU A 132 15.30 12.82 -1.94
C LEU A 132 16.61 13.63 -1.81
N SER A 133 17.75 12.92 -1.74
CA SER A 133 19.10 13.44 -1.49
C SER A 133 19.77 14.11 -2.70
N GLN A 134 19.11 14.22 -3.86
CA GLN A 134 19.74 14.78 -5.06
C GLN A 134 18.90 15.89 -5.72
N THR A 135 18.94 17.08 -5.12
CA THR A 135 18.95 18.40 -5.81
C THR A 135 19.46 19.46 -4.86
#